data_AF-A0A7S1ZJY3-F1
#
_entry.id   AF-A0A7S1ZJY3-F1
#
_cell.length_a   1.000
_cell.length_b   1.000
_cell.length_c   1.000
_cell.angle_alpha   90.00
_cell.angle_beta   90.00
_cell.angle_gamma   90.00
#
_symmetry.space_group_name_H-M   'P 1'
#
loop_
_entity.id
_entity.type
_entity.pdbx_description
1 polymer ?
#
loop_
_entity_poly.entity_id
_entity_poly.type
_entity_poly.pdbx_seq_one_letter_code
_entity_poly.pdbx_strand_id
1 'polypeptide(L)'
;TFDSASGPPSLPFFPASPAQIGFTPENNLLVTIKANGAQDGDGSFPSNGSLNVYKLDKNGLTSAKDLTQTEVPNNSIPFSFAFDDEGQLLVAEAFGAAGVPNVEAGGSVSLYNDLDSFIPTIKSEVTTTEVTTCWVRYNPKKTCAFTTNNGGGSISSMKVRDGKLHLVEDVAAQLDTPI
;
A
#
# COMPACT_ATOMS: atom_id res chain seq x y z
N THR A 1 38.35 -16.03 20.34
CA THR A 1 37.85 -16.73 19.14
C THR A 1 36.48 -16.19 18.86
N PHE A 2 36.32 -15.42 17.79
CA PHE A 2 35.02 -14.92 17.37
C PHE A 2 34.27 -16.07 16.71
N ASP A 3 33.08 -16.35 17.23
CA ASP A 3 32.20 -17.40 16.74
C ASP A 3 31.68 -17.01 15.35
N SER A 4 32.08 -17.77 14.35
CA SER A 4 31.71 -17.59 12.94
C SER A 4 30.34 -18.24 12.70
N ALA A 5 29.27 -17.62 13.22
CA ALA A 5 27.91 -18.06 12.96
C ALA A 5 26.92 -16.88 12.97
N SER A 6 27.19 -15.86 12.16
CA SER A 6 26.13 -15.09 11.53
C SER A 6 26.69 -14.53 10.23
N GLY A 7 26.19 -15.03 9.10
CA GLY A 7 26.40 -14.32 7.83
C GLY A 7 25.88 -12.88 7.96
N PRO A 8 26.26 -11.98 7.03
CA PRO A 8 25.68 -10.64 7.02
C PRO A 8 24.15 -10.76 7.07
N PRO A 9 23.45 -9.90 7.83
CA PRO A 9 21.99 -9.89 7.79
C PRO A 9 21.57 -9.82 6.32
N SER A 10 20.65 -10.70 5.91
CA SER A 10 20.12 -10.66 4.55
C SER A 10 19.73 -9.22 4.25
N LEU A 11 20.26 -8.68 3.16
CA LEU A 11 19.96 -7.31 2.73
C LEU A 11 18.44 -7.14 2.75
N PRO A 12 17.90 -5.99 3.21
CA PRO A 12 16.47 -5.75 3.15
C PRO A 12 16.03 -5.96 1.71
N PHE A 13 15.29 -7.04 1.50
CA PHE A 13 14.73 -7.40 0.20
C PHE A 13 13.79 -6.26 -0.19
N PHE A 14 13.90 -5.72 -1.41
CA PHE A 14 13.13 -4.54 -1.85
C PHE A 14 11.62 -4.68 -1.54
N PRO A 15 11.01 -5.86 -1.64
CA PRO A 15 9.65 -6.11 -1.19
C PRO A 15 9.40 -6.18 0.32
N ALA A 16 10.37 -6.49 1.17
CA ALA A 16 10.22 -6.47 2.63
C ALA A 16 10.56 -5.12 3.27
N SER A 17 10.50 -4.03 2.48
CA SER A 17 10.85 -2.68 2.91
C SER A 17 9.62 -1.79 3.11
N PRO A 18 9.68 -0.82 4.03
CA PRO A 18 8.69 0.25 4.09
C PRO A 18 8.56 0.97 2.74
N ALA A 19 7.33 1.23 2.31
CA ALA A 19 7.06 1.90 1.03
C ALA A 19 6.63 3.36 1.22
N GLN A 20 5.62 3.62 2.05
CA GLN A 20 5.18 4.97 2.40
C GLN A 20 5.08 5.13 3.92
N ILE A 21 5.30 6.37 4.36
CA ILE A 21 5.05 6.87 5.71
C ILE A 21 4.13 8.10 5.64
N GLY A 22 3.26 8.29 6.62
CA GLY A 22 2.36 9.45 6.72
C GLY A 22 1.56 9.45 8.02
N PHE A 23 0.75 10.48 8.26
CA PHE A 23 -0.08 10.58 9.45
C PHE A 23 -1.52 10.13 9.17
N THR A 24 -2.12 9.44 10.13
CA THR A 24 -3.58 9.19 10.15
C THR A 24 -4.33 10.45 10.59
N PRO A 25 -5.64 10.57 10.33
CA PRO A 25 -6.44 11.70 10.81
C PRO A 25 -6.40 11.89 12.35
N GLU A 26 -6.13 10.82 13.09
CA GLU A 26 -6.00 10.78 14.56
C GLU A 26 -4.58 11.14 15.04
N ASN A 27 -3.67 11.52 14.14
CA ASN A 27 -2.27 11.85 14.39
C ASN A 27 -1.40 10.66 14.84
N ASN A 28 -1.74 9.45 14.42
CA ASN A 28 -0.82 8.31 14.50
C ASN A 28 0.07 8.29 13.26
N LEU A 29 1.22 7.62 13.34
CA LEU A 29 2.10 7.40 12.19
C LEU A 29 1.72 6.09 11.52
N LEU A 30 1.37 6.13 10.23
CA LEU A 30 1.07 4.97 9.41
C LEU A 30 2.23 4.70 8.44
N VAL A 31 2.65 3.44 8.38
CA VAL A 31 3.70 2.95 7.49
C VAL A 31 3.18 1.73 6.71
N THR A 32 3.33 1.72 5.39
CA THR A 32 3.06 0.53 4.56
C THR A 32 4.31 -0.33 4.44
N ILE A 33 4.16 -1.64 4.63
CA ILE A 33 5.21 -2.64 4.36
C ILE A 33 4.74 -3.54 3.23
N LYS A 34 5.52 -3.60 2.14
CA LYS A 34 5.12 -4.29 0.89
C LYS A 34 4.94 -5.81 1.08
N ALA A 35 5.77 -6.45 1.88
CA ALA A 35 5.71 -7.87 2.22
C ALA A 35 6.32 -8.09 3.61
N ASN A 36 5.74 -8.95 4.42
CA ASN A 36 6.35 -9.33 5.70
C ASN A 36 7.33 -10.52 5.51
N GLY A 37 8.29 -10.67 6.41
CA GLY A 37 9.22 -11.81 6.42
C GLY A 37 10.43 -11.68 5.49
N ALA A 38 11.32 -12.68 5.56
CA ALA A 38 12.53 -12.76 4.75
C ALA A 38 12.24 -13.49 3.43
N GLN A 39 12.83 -13.05 2.34
CA GLN A 39 12.72 -13.72 1.04
C GLN A 39 13.30 -15.14 1.11
N ASP A 40 12.55 -16.13 0.67
CA ASP A 40 13.12 -17.43 0.33
C ASP A 40 13.93 -17.27 -0.97
N GLY A 41 15.06 -17.96 -1.11
CA GLY A 41 16.01 -17.77 -2.23
C GLY A 41 15.48 -18.11 -3.63
N ASP A 42 14.18 -18.37 -3.78
CA ASP A 42 13.48 -18.77 -5.00
C ASP A 42 12.83 -17.60 -5.76
N GLY A 43 12.87 -16.38 -5.22
CA GLY A 43 12.27 -15.20 -5.87
C GLY A 43 10.81 -14.94 -5.48
N SER A 44 10.20 -15.80 -4.67
CA SER A 44 8.81 -15.66 -4.20
C SER A 44 8.67 -14.52 -3.18
N PHE A 45 7.53 -13.83 -3.19
CA PHE A 45 7.21 -12.88 -2.12
C PHE A 45 6.87 -13.66 -0.84
N PRO A 46 7.56 -13.40 0.28
CA PRO A 46 7.52 -14.28 1.43
C PRO A 46 6.20 -14.28 2.21
N SER A 47 5.39 -13.22 2.11
CA SER A 47 4.04 -13.16 2.72
C SER A 47 3.29 -11.87 2.32
N ASN A 48 2.07 -11.69 2.86
CA ASN A 48 1.23 -10.49 2.72
C ASN A 48 1.98 -9.24 3.20
N GLY A 49 1.67 -8.09 2.60
CA GLY A 49 2.09 -6.81 3.16
C GLY A 49 1.34 -6.45 4.45
N SER A 50 1.72 -5.32 5.04
CA SER A 50 1.08 -4.81 6.25
C SER A 50 0.90 -3.29 6.28
N LEU A 51 -0.10 -2.87 7.04
CA LEU A 51 -0.31 -1.50 7.50
C LEU A 51 0.14 -1.43 8.97
N ASN A 52 1.18 -0.64 9.21
CA ASN A 52 1.81 -0.51 10.53
C ASN A 52 1.48 0.85 11.12
N VAL A 53 0.68 0.85 12.18
CA VAL A 53 0.29 2.06 12.92
C VAL A 53 1.11 2.19 14.18
N TYR A 54 1.80 3.31 14.32
CA TYR A 54 2.62 3.68 15.44
C TYR A 54 1.93 4.81 16.20
N LYS A 55 1.56 4.56 17.46
CA LYS A 55 1.05 5.64 18.32
C LYS A 55 2.17 6.62 18.62
N LEU A 56 1.85 7.91 18.58
CA LEU A 56 2.76 8.98 18.96
C LEU A 56 2.48 9.41 20.39
N ASP A 57 3.54 9.60 21.18
CA ASP A 57 3.42 10.21 22.49
C ASP A 57 3.21 11.73 22.39
N LYS A 58 2.99 12.40 23.54
CA LYS A 58 2.79 13.84 23.62
C LYS A 58 3.95 14.70 23.08
N ASN A 59 5.13 14.11 22.89
CA ASN A 59 6.31 14.76 22.34
C ASN A 59 6.51 14.43 20.85
N GLY A 60 5.60 13.66 20.24
CA GLY A 60 5.71 13.19 18.86
C GLY A 60 6.67 12.02 18.66
N LEU A 61 7.01 11.28 19.72
CA LEU A 61 7.93 10.14 19.67
C LEU A 61 7.15 8.82 19.60
N THR A 62 7.77 7.81 19.01
CA THR A 62 7.22 6.44 18.92
C THR A 62 8.31 5.38 18.97
N SER A 63 7.94 4.14 19.22
CA SER A 63 8.84 3.00 19.30
C SER A 63 8.15 1.69 18.93
N ALA A 64 8.91 0.59 18.87
CA ALA A 64 8.36 -0.72 18.52
C ALA A 64 7.25 -1.21 19.45
N LYS A 65 7.19 -0.74 20.71
CA LYS A 65 6.12 -1.11 21.65
C LYS A 65 4.78 -0.42 21.33
N ASP A 66 4.83 0.64 20.53
CA ASP A 66 3.69 1.49 20.18
C ASP A 66 3.11 1.08 18.80
N LEU A 67 3.66 0.00 18.21
CA LEU A 67 3.27 -0.56 16.92
C LEU A 67 2.04 -1.46 17.07
N THR A 68 1.06 -1.22 16.22
CA THR A 68 0.05 -2.18 15.81
C THR A 68 0.29 -2.51 14.34
N GLN A 69 0.70 -3.75 14.07
CA GLN A 69 0.92 -4.26 12.72
C GLN A 69 -0.31 -5.05 12.29
N THR A 70 -0.85 -4.70 11.13
CA THR A 70 -2.00 -5.41 10.55
C THR A 70 -1.70 -5.87 9.13
N GLU A 71 -1.85 -7.17 8.88
CA GLU A 71 -1.70 -7.72 7.54
C GLU A 71 -2.84 -7.26 6.63
N VAL A 72 -2.50 -6.93 5.38
CA VAL A 72 -3.54 -6.67 4.38
C VAL A 72 -4.13 -8.01 3.88
N PRO A 73 -5.43 -8.05 3.56
CA PRO A 73 -6.06 -9.25 3.02
C PRO A 73 -5.55 -9.59 1.60
N ASN A 74 -5.93 -10.76 1.11
CA ASN A 74 -5.74 -11.20 -0.28
C ASN A 74 -4.28 -11.21 -0.80
N ASN A 75 -3.30 -11.35 0.09
CA ASN A 75 -1.87 -11.36 -0.27
C ASN A 75 -1.44 -10.11 -1.05
N SER A 76 -2.09 -8.99 -0.75
CA SER A 76 -1.83 -7.73 -1.42
C SER A 76 -0.49 -7.11 -1.00
N ILE A 77 0.05 -6.27 -1.88
CA ILE A 77 1.31 -5.54 -1.70
C ILE A 77 0.97 -4.04 -1.56
N PRO A 78 0.73 -3.54 -0.34
CA PRO A 78 0.36 -2.16 -0.11
C PRO A 78 1.60 -1.30 -0.35
N PHE A 79 1.50 -0.37 -1.30
CA PHE A 79 2.60 0.51 -1.65
C PHE A 79 2.41 1.88 -1.02
N SER A 80 1.31 2.54 -1.34
CA SER A 80 1.01 3.90 -0.88
C SER A 80 -0.40 4.00 -0.31
N PHE A 81 -0.67 5.12 0.34
CA PHE A 81 -1.99 5.43 0.85
C PHE A 81 -2.33 6.92 0.79
N ALA A 82 -3.63 7.18 0.82
CA ALA A 82 -4.23 8.49 1.02
C ALA A 82 -5.48 8.33 1.91
N PHE A 83 -5.89 9.42 2.55
CA PHE A 83 -7.17 9.47 3.26
C PHE A 83 -8.18 10.26 2.43
N ASP A 84 -9.44 9.82 2.44
CA ASP A 84 -10.53 10.64 1.96
C ASP A 84 -11.01 11.67 3.00
N ASP A 85 -12.02 12.45 2.64
CA ASP A 85 -12.63 13.47 3.48
C ASP A 85 -13.49 12.90 4.62
N GLU A 86 -13.81 11.60 4.58
CA GLU A 86 -14.47 10.86 5.65
C GLU A 86 -13.45 10.15 6.57
N GLY A 87 -12.14 10.29 6.31
CA GLY A 87 -11.08 9.62 7.06
C GLY A 87 -10.89 8.15 6.67
N GLN A 88 -11.52 7.68 5.59
CA GLN A 88 -11.32 6.33 5.09
C GLN A 88 -9.96 6.20 4.39
N LEU A 89 -9.36 5.02 4.49
CA LEU A 89 -8.04 4.76 3.92
C LEU A 89 -8.17 4.23 2.50
N LEU A 90 -7.57 4.94 1.55
CA LEU A 90 -7.29 4.44 0.21
C LEU A 90 -5.87 3.88 0.19
N VAL A 91 -5.68 2.66 -0.29
CA VAL A 91 -4.37 2.02 -0.44
C VAL A 91 -4.17 1.65 -1.90
N ALA A 92 -3.05 2.07 -2.47
CA ALA A 92 -2.61 1.61 -3.78
C ALA A 92 -1.77 0.34 -3.60
N GLU A 93 -2.15 -0.69 -4.33
CA GLU A 93 -1.66 -2.05 -4.16
C GLU A 93 -0.94 -2.48 -5.45
N ALA A 94 0.39 -2.63 -5.35
CA ALA A 94 1.25 -2.78 -6.53
C ALA A 94 0.97 -4.05 -7.32
N PHE A 95 0.52 -5.09 -6.62
CA PHE A 95 0.03 -6.33 -7.18
C PHE A 95 -1.22 -6.67 -6.39
N GLY A 96 -2.37 -6.65 -7.04
CA GLY A 96 -3.66 -7.05 -6.48
C GLY A 96 -3.71 -8.54 -6.23
N ALA A 97 -4.90 -9.06 -5.94
CA ALA A 97 -5.15 -10.40 -5.38
C ALA A 97 -4.52 -11.61 -6.13
N ALA A 98 -3.89 -11.40 -7.29
CA ALA A 98 -3.14 -12.41 -8.01
C ALA A 98 -1.71 -12.65 -7.49
N GLY A 99 -1.15 -11.83 -6.58
CA GLY A 99 0.06 -12.13 -5.77
C GLY A 99 1.35 -12.52 -6.50
N VAL A 100 1.38 -12.47 -7.84
CA VAL A 100 2.42 -13.07 -8.67
C VAL A 100 2.97 -12.00 -9.62
N PRO A 101 4.30 -11.79 -9.67
CA PRO A 101 4.89 -10.98 -10.72
C PRO A 101 4.61 -11.62 -12.08
N ASN A 102 4.19 -10.82 -13.08
CA ASN A 102 3.80 -11.22 -14.45
C ASN A 102 2.34 -11.61 -14.68
N VAL A 103 1.40 -11.18 -13.83
CA VAL A 103 -0.03 -11.21 -14.19
C VAL A 103 -0.39 -9.85 -14.79
N GLU A 104 -0.69 -9.83 -16.09
CA GLU A 104 -1.30 -8.67 -16.75
C GLU A 104 -2.56 -8.25 -15.97
N ALA A 105 -2.77 -6.94 -15.77
CA ALA A 105 -3.90 -6.37 -15.01
C ALA A 105 -3.93 -6.61 -13.48
N GLY A 106 -2.76 -6.64 -12.84
CA GLY A 106 -2.66 -6.91 -11.40
C GLY A 106 -2.99 -5.74 -10.46
N GLY A 107 -2.76 -4.48 -10.81
CA GLY A 107 -2.78 -3.36 -9.85
C GLY A 107 -4.19 -2.96 -9.37
N SER A 108 -4.32 -2.61 -8.08
CA SER A 108 -5.60 -2.19 -7.49
C SER A 108 -5.48 -0.96 -6.59
N VAL A 109 -6.63 -0.32 -6.35
CA VAL A 109 -6.80 0.61 -5.24
C VAL A 109 -7.96 0.12 -4.37
N SER A 110 -7.67 -0.05 -3.09
CA SER A 110 -8.59 -0.55 -2.09
C SER A 110 -8.98 0.56 -1.14
N LEU A 111 -10.27 0.66 -0.85
CA LEU A 111 -10.85 1.51 0.18
C LEU A 111 -11.12 0.64 1.40
N TYR A 112 -10.47 0.94 2.51
CA TYR A 112 -10.66 0.23 3.76
C TYR A 112 -11.62 1.00 4.67
N ASN A 113 -12.41 0.25 5.44
CA ASN A 113 -13.11 0.81 6.58
C ASN A 113 -12.10 1.24 7.66
N ASP A 114 -12.50 2.27 8.39
CA ASP A 114 -11.88 2.83 9.59
C ASP A 114 -10.65 2.07 10.15
N LEU A 115 -9.48 2.69 9.99
CA LEU A 115 -8.21 2.23 10.53
C LEU A 115 -8.19 2.18 12.07
N ASP A 116 -9.09 2.89 12.76
CA ASP A 116 -9.16 2.91 14.23
C ASP A 116 -9.50 1.55 14.82
N SER A 117 -10.15 0.68 14.04
CA SER A 117 -10.43 -0.69 14.44
C SER A 117 -9.20 -1.60 14.41
N PHE A 118 -8.09 -1.15 13.81
CA PHE A 118 -6.86 -1.90 13.55
C PHE A 118 -7.06 -3.23 12.80
N ILE A 119 -8.27 -3.49 12.29
CA ILE A 119 -8.63 -4.63 11.45
C ILE A 119 -9.25 -4.03 10.18
N PRO A 120 -8.42 -3.55 9.24
CA PRO A 120 -8.89 -2.85 8.06
C PRO A 120 -9.63 -3.87 7.19
N THR A 121 -10.93 -3.66 7.02
CA THR A 121 -11.77 -4.47 6.11
C THR A 121 -11.93 -3.73 4.81
N ILE A 122 -11.72 -4.41 3.68
CA ILE A 122 -11.93 -3.80 2.37
C ILE A 122 -13.43 -3.49 2.21
N LYS A 123 -13.76 -2.20 2.11
CA LYS A 123 -15.10 -1.67 1.84
C LYS A 123 -15.41 -1.70 0.35
N SER A 124 -14.42 -1.38 -0.47
CA SER A 124 -14.52 -1.32 -1.93
C SER A 124 -13.13 -1.48 -2.54
N GLU A 125 -13.03 -2.09 -3.70
CA GLU A 125 -11.78 -2.25 -4.43
C GLU A 125 -12.04 -1.99 -5.92
N VAL A 126 -11.07 -1.40 -6.60
CA VAL A 126 -11.08 -1.28 -8.07
C VAL A 126 -9.73 -1.71 -8.63
N THR A 127 -9.76 -2.60 -9.62
CA THR A 127 -8.58 -2.94 -10.42
C THR A 127 -8.34 -1.82 -11.43
N THR A 128 -7.08 -1.42 -11.59
CA THR A 128 -6.65 -0.36 -12.53
C THR A 128 -6.44 -0.87 -13.95
N THR A 129 -6.64 -2.18 -14.17
CA THR A 129 -6.27 -2.99 -15.36
C THR A 129 -4.81 -2.89 -15.81
N GLU A 130 -4.00 -2.17 -15.04
CA GLU A 130 -2.58 -1.90 -15.24
C GLU A 130 -1.74 -2.68 -14.23
N VAL A 131 -0.40 -2.55 -14.31
CA VAL A 131 0.52 -3.26 -13.42
C VAL A 131 1.33 -2.28 -12.56
N THR A 132 1.71 -2.73 -11.36
CA THR A 132 2.55 -1.97 -10.41
C THR A 132 1.96 -0.61 -10.04
N THR A 133 0.75 -0.64 -9.50
CA THR A 133 0.10 0.54 -8.92
C THR A 133 0.89 1.02 -7.70
N CYS A 134 1.54 2.18 -7.77
CA CYS A 134 2.51 2.60 -6.76
C CYS A 134 2.04 3.75 -5.89
N TRP A 135 1.55 4.87 -6.45
CA TRP A 135 1.11 6.03 -5.67
C TRP A 135 -0.37 6.32 -5.87
N VAL A 136 -1.12 6.51 -4.79
CA VAL A 136 -2.49 7.05 -4.81
C VAL A 136 -2.56 8.43 -4.18
N ARG A 137 -3.38 9.32 -4.76
CA ARG A 137 -3.71 10.63 -4.18
C ARG A 137 -5.20 10.88 -4.26
N TYR A 138 -5.74 11.41 -3.17
CA TYR A 138 -7.13 11.85 -3.09
C TYR A 138 -7.24 13.37 -3.16
N ASN A 139 -8.29 13.86 -3.82
CA ASN A 139 -8.65 15.27 -3.87
C ASN A 139 -10.02 15.49 -3.21
N PRO A 140 -10.08 16.02 -1.97
CA PRO A 140 -11.34 16.20 -1.25
C PRO A 140 -12.25 17.25 -1.90
N LYS A 141 -11.70 18.22 -2.65
CA LYS A 141 -12.52 19.26 -3.31
C LYS A 141 -13.32 18.73 -4.50
N LYS A 142 -12.94 17.57 -5.02
CA LYS A 142 -13.51 16.96 -6.23
C LYS A 142 -13.97 15.53 -6.01
N THR A 143 -13.75 14.99 -4.82
CA THR A 143 -14.12 13.62 -4.43
C THR A 143 -13.61 12.59 -5.43
N CYS A 144 -12.35 12.77 -5.84
CA CYS A 144 -11.69 11.92 -6.83
C CYS A 144 -10.32 11.46 -6.35
N ALA A 145 -9.90 10.31 -6.85
CA ALA A 145 -8.58 9.76 -6.62
C ALA A 145 -7.88 9.50 -7.95
N PHE A 146 -6.56 9.55 -7.92
CA PHE A 146 -5.70 9.16 -9.03
C PHE A 146 -4.65 8.22 -8.51
N THR A 147 -4.22 7.29 -9.37
CA THR A 147 -3.10 6.43 -9.06
C THR A 147 -2.14 6.29 -10.23
N THR A 148 -0.85 6.09 -9.94
CA THR A 148 0.18 5.83 -10.93
C THR A 148 0.40 4.33 -11.10
N ASN A 149 0.48 3.89 -12.36
CA ASN A 149 0.79 2.51 -12.71
C ASN A 149 2.19 2.48 -13.34
N ASN A 150 3.21 2.28 -12.51
CA ASN A 150 4.59 2.53 -12.89
C ASN A 150 5.09 1.64 -14.04
N GLY A 151 4.60 0.40 -14.09
CA GLY A 151 4.94 -0.60 -15.08
C GLY A 151 4.17 -0.44 -16.39
N GLY A 152 3.00 0.21 -16.35
CA GLY A 152 2.22 0.60 -17.53
C GLY A 152 2.56 2.00 -18.07
N GLY A 153 3.27 2.83 -17.29
CA GLY A 153 3.57 4.22 -17.64
C GLY A 153 2.33 5.12 -17.68
N SER A 154 1.27 4.75 -16.94
CA SER A 154 -0.04 5.39 -17.00
C SER A 154 -0.53 5.91 -15.66
N ILE A 155 -1.58 6.72 -15.70
CA ILE A 155 -2.34 7.21 -14.55
C ILE A 155 -3.78 6.75 -14.72
N SER A 156 -4.34 6.09 -13.71
CA SER A 156 -5.78 5.79 -13.64
C SER A 156 -6.51 6.84 -12.82
N SER A 157 -7.79 7.06 -13.13
CA SER A 157 -8.65 8.00 -12.40
C SER A 157 -9.87 7.30 -11.80
N MET A 158 -10.22 7.66 -10.57
CA MET A 158 -11.33 7.09 -9.83
C MET A 158 -12.16 8.18 -9.16
N LYS A 159 -13.40 7.84 -8.82
CA LYS A 159 -14.26 8.62 -7.92
C LYS A 159 -14.61 7.82 -6.69
N VAL A 160 -14.71 8.52 -5.56
CA VAL A 160 -15.33 7.99 -4.35
C VAL A 160 -16.78 8.48 -4.36
N ARG A 161 -17.74 7.56 -4.38
CA ARG A 161 -19.18 7.87 -4.35
C ARG A 161 -19.89 6.86 -3.47
N ASP A 162 -20.76 7.34 -2.58
CA ASP A 162 -21.53 6.50 -1.67
C ASP A 162 -20.63 5.53 -0.86
N GLY A 163 -19.44 6.01 -0.48
CA GLY A 163 -18.44 5.22 0.24
C GLY A 163 -17.79 4.09 -0.58
N LYS A 164 -17.84 4.15 -1.91
CA LYS A 164 -17.23 3.15 -2.81
C LYS A 164 -16.31 3.79 -3.83
N LEU A 165 -15.29 3.04 -4.22
CA LEU A 165 -14.41 3.40 -5.32
C LEU A 165 -15.07 3.00 -6.64
N HIS A 166 -15.02 3.91 -7.60
CA HIS A 166 -15.45 3.69 -8.97
C HIS A 166 -14.31 4.11 -9.89
N LEU A 167 -13.84 3.17 -10.71
CA LEU A 167 -12.94 3.48 -11.80
C LEU A 167 -13.68 4.37 -12.81
N VAL A 168 -13.05 5.48 -13.20
CA VAL A 168 -13.57 6.40 -14.20
C VAL A 168 -12.86 6.18 -15.53
N GLU A 169 -11.53 6.13 -15.48
CA GLU A 169 -10.69 5.79 -16.64
C GLU A 169 -9.55 4.89 -16.16
N ASP A 170 -9.37 3.74 -16.80
CA ASP A 170 -8.20 2.87 -16.63
C ASP A 170 -6.91 3.62 -16.99
N VAL A 171 -6.93 4.36 -18.10
CA VAL A 171 -5.82 5.19 -18.58
C VAL A 171 -6.33 6.62 -18.78
N ALA A 172 -6.28 7.41 -17.71
CA ALA A 172 -6.60 8.84 -17.76
C ALA A 172 -5.50 9.65 -18.45
N ALA A 173 -4.25 9.19 -18.35
CA ALA A 173 -3.09 9.72 -19.06
C ALA A 173 -2.01 8.65 -19.17
N GLN A 174 -1.21 8.70 -20.24
CA GLN A 174 -0.05 7.84 -20.45
C GLN A 174 1.05 8.67 -21.13
N LEU A 175 2.30 8.38 -20.81
CA LEU A 175 3.44 8.94 -21.54
C LEU A 175 4.08 7.83 -22.37
N ASP A 176 4.57 8.19 -23.57
CA ASP A 176 5.35 7.29 -24.42
C ASP A 176 6.75 6.99 -23.85
N THR A 177 7.06 7.49 -22.64
CA THR A 177 8.33 7.32 -21.92
C THR A 177 8.08 7.17 -20.41
N PRO A 178 8.94 6.47 -19.65
CA PRO A 178 8.80 6.33 -18.20
C PRO A 178 8.72 7.68 -17.49
N ILE A 179 7.89 7.72 -16.43
CA ILE A 179 7.73 8.87 -15.52
C ILE A 179 8.79 8.83 -14.41
#